data_AF-A0A2V9F988-F1
#
_entry.id   AF-A0A2V9F988-F1
#
_cell.length_a   1.000
_cell.length_b   1.000
_cell.length_c   1.000
_cell.angle_alpha   90.00
_cell.angle_beta   90.00
_cell.angle_gamma   90.00
#
_symmetry.space_group_name_H-M   'P 1'
#
loop_
_entity.id
_entity.type
_entity.pdbx_description
1 polymer ?
#
loop_
_entity_poly.entity_id
_entity_poly.type
_entity_poly.pdbx_seq_one_letter_code
_entity_poly.pdbx_strand_id
1 'polypeptide(L)' 'FPWFRLRKEFPEKYESYADVVPGEWTKLKIEVHGDKARLYVQGAPQPALVVNDLKQAQGKIALWVGTETIAHFANLRVSQ' A
#
# COMPACT_ATOMS: atom_id res chain seq x y z
N PHE A 1 13.25 10.29 -3.40
CA PHE A 1 12.10 11.08 -2.92
C PHE A 1 11.59 10.49 -1.62
N PRO A 2 11.81 11.12 -0.46
CA PRO A 2 11.33 10.56 0.81
C PRO A 2 9.82 10.72 0.95
N TRP A 3 9.17 9.75 1.61
CA TRP A 3 7.71 9.70 1.75
C TRP A 3 7.12 10.93 2.47
N PHE A 4 7.82 11.48 3.46
CA PHE A 4 7.35 12.65 4.22
C PHE A 4 7.21 13.92 3.37
N ARG A 5 8.03 14.05 2.31
CA ARG A 5 7.92 15.17 1.36
C ARG A 5 6.68 14.99 0.48
N LEU A 6 6.47 13.77 -0.03
CA LEU A 6 5.32 13.46 -0.89
C LEU A 6 4.00 13.72 -0.18
N ARG A 7 3.89 13.37 1.12
CA ARG A 7 2.72 13.65 1.94
C ARG A 7 2.43 15.15 2.09
N LYS A 8 3.48 15.97 2.23
CA LYS A 8 3.35 17.43 2.37
C LYS A 8 2.97 18.11 1.05
N GLU A 9 3.56 17.67 -0.05
CA GLU A 9 3.39 18.30 -1.38
C GLU A 9 2.16 17.78 -2.13
N PHE A 10 1.74 16.55 -1.86
CA PHE A 10 0.61 15.87 -2.50
C PHE A 10 -0.25 15.16 -1.45
N PRO A 11 -0.89 15.89 -0.53
CA PRO A 11 -1.76 15.29 0.47
C PRO A 11 -2.85 14.45 -0.22
N GLU A 12 -3.17 13.30 0.38
CA GLU A 12 -4.22 12.37 -0.08
C GLU A 12 -4.03 11.76 -1.49
N LYS A 13 -2.94 12.12 -2.20
CA LYS A 13 -2.68 11.61 -3.55
C LYS A 13 -2.07 10.21 -3.55
N TYR A 14 -1.20 9.94 -2.59
CA TYR A 14 -0.47 8.67 -2.45
C TYR A 14 -0.71 8.02 -1.08
N GLU A 15 -1.72 8.49 -0.37
CA GLU A 15 -2.14 7.98 0.92
C GLU A 15 -3.65 8.09 1.06
N SER A 16 -4.24 7.21 1.87
CA SER A 16 -5.67 7.21 2.16
C SER A 16 -5.90 6.71 3.58
N TYR A 17 -7.07 7.00 4.11
CA TYR A 17 -7.52 6.49 5.40
C TYR A 17 -7.92 5.01 5.30
N ALA A 18 -7.57 4.23 6.31
CA ALA A 18 -8.07 2.87 6.50
C ALA A 18 -8.10 2.54 8.00
N ASP A 19 -9.13 1.81 8.42
CA ASP A 19 -9.21 1.29 9.78
C ASP A 19 -8.21 0.14 9.96
N VAL A 20 -7.22 0.36 10.83
CA VAL A 20 -6.20 -0.62 11.18
C VAL A 20 -6.13 -0.72 12.70
N VAL A 21 -6.32 -1.93 13.23
CA VAL A 21 -6.31 -2.17 14.68
C VAL A 21 -4.95 -2.74 15.10
N PRO A 22 -4.25 -2.14 16.07
CA PRO A 22 -2.99 -2.67 16.59
C PRO A 22 -3.15 -4.11 17.12
N GLY A 23 -2.23 -5.00 16.74
CA GLY A 23 -2.26 -6.40 17.16
C GLY A 23 -3.19 -7.31 16.37
N GLU A 24 -3.94 -6.78 15.40
CA GLU A 24 -4.81 -7.57 14.53
C GLU A 24 -4.23 -7.73 13.12
N TRP A 25 -4.56 -8.86 12.48
CA TRP A 25 -4.19 -9.09 11.09
C TRP A 25 -5.04 -8.23 10.16
N THR A 26 -4.37 -7.38 9.38
CA THR A 26 -5.00 -6.61 8.31
C THR A 26 -4.73 -7.27 6.97
N LYS A 27 -5.78 -7.74 6.30
CA LYS A 27 -5.64 -8.34 4.97
C LYS A 27 -5.47 -7.24 3.93
N LEU A 28 -4.37 -7.29 3.18
CA LEU A 28 -4.09 -6.36 2.09
C LEU A 28 -4.12 -7.09 0.74
N LYS A 29 -4.64 -6.41 -0.29
CA LYS A 29 -4.51 -6.82 -1.69
C LYS A 29 -4.07 -5.60 -2.49
N ILE A 30 -3.04 -5.77 -3.30
CA ILE A 30 -2.55 -4.74 -4.22
C ILE A 30 -2.73 -5.29 -5.64
N GLU A 31 -3.44 -4.54 -6.48
CA GLU A 31 -3.55 -4.80 -7.91
C GLU A 31 -2.74 -3.76 -8.66
N VAL A 32 -1.88 -4.21 -9.58
CA VAL A 32 -1.08 -3.33 -10.44
C VAL A 32 -1.38 -3.67 -11.89
N HIS A 33 -1.84 -2.68 -12.65
CA HIS A 33 -2.17 -2.81 -14.06
C HIS A 33 -1.60 -1.63 -14.83
N GLY A 34 -0.50 -1.84 -15.55
CA GLY A 34 0.20 -0.77 -16.26
C GLY A 34 0.66 0.34 -15.30
N ASP A 35 0.21 1.56 -15.54
CA ASP A 35 0.49 2.74 -14.72
C ASP A 35 -0.47 2.92 -13.54
N LYS A 36 -1.37 1.96 -13.27
CA LYS A 36 -2.36 2.04 -12.21
C LYS A 36 -2.11 1.04 -11.09
N ALA A 37 -2.29 1.48 -9.85
CA ALA A 37 -2.35 0.63 -8.67
C ALA A 37 -3.65 0.84 -7.89
N ARG A 38 -4.16 -0.25 -7.32
CA ARG A 38 -5.29 -0.24 -6.39
C ARG A 38 -4.92 -1.02 -5.13
N LEU A 39 -5.17 -0.42 -3.97
CA LEU A 39 -5.02 -1.05 -2.66
C LEU A 39 -6.40 -1.35 -2.09
N TYR A 40 -6.62 -2.60 -1.69
CA TYR A 40 -7.80 -3.04 -0.97
C TYR A 40 -7.38 -3.46 0.44
N VAL A 41 -8.19 -3.05 1.42
CA VAL A 41 -7.97 -3.32 2.84
C VAL A 41 -9.13 -4.15 3.36
N GLN A 42 -8.84 -5.17 4.19
CA GLN A 42 -9.82 -6.08 4.79
C GLN A 42 -10.79 -6.75 3.80
N GLY A 43 -10.35 -6.96 2.56
CA GLY A 43 -11.17 -7.60 1.52
C GLY A 43 -12.36 -6.76 1.05
N ALA A 44 -12.35 -5.45 1.29
CA ALA A 44 -13.37 -4.54 0.80
C ALA A 44 -13.55 -4.65 -0.73
N PRO A 45 -14.79 -4.53 -1.25
CA PRO A 45 -15.06 -4.61 -2.68
C PRO A 45 -14.56 -3.37 -3.46
N GLN A 46 -14.35 -2.26 -2.76
CA GLN A 46 -13.84 -1.02 -3.32
C GLN A 46 -12.41 -0.76 -2.81
N PRO A 47 -11.53 -0.18 -3.64
CA PRO A 47 -10.18 0.13 -3.22
C PRO A 47 -10.16 1.30 -2.23
N ALA A 48 -9.34 1.18 -1.18
CA ALA A 48 -9.08 2.25 -0.23
C ALA A 48 -8.18 3.33 -0.83
N LEU A 49 -7.31 2.97 -1.78
CA LEU A 49 -6.44 3.90 -2.50
C LEU A 49 -6.35 3.50 -3.99
N VAL A 50 -6.47 4.50 -4.86
CA VAL A 50 -6.27 4.35 -6.32
C VAL A 50 -5.17 5.31 -6.75
N VAL A 51 -4.11 4.78 -7.33
CA VAL A 51 -3.03 5.56 -7.95
C VAL A 51 -3.15 5.39 -9.46
N ASN A 52 -3.34 6.49 -10.19
CA ASN A 52 -3.54 6.46 -11.64
C ASN A 52 -2.27 6.76 -12.46
N ASP A 53 -1.17 7.11 -11.80
CA ASP A 53 0.06 7.59 -12.44
C ASP A 53 1.29 7.05 -11.69
N LEU A 54 1.48 5.73 -11.77
CA LEU A 54 2.70 5.07 -11.31
C LEU A 54 3.86 5.47 -12.23
N LYS A 55 4.89 6.07 -11.64
CA LYS A 55 6.12 6.42 -12.38
C LYS A 55 6.96 5.21 -12.77
N GLN A 56 6.69 4.06 -12.17
CA GLN A 56 7.37 2.80 -12.49
C GLN A 56 6.40 1.63 -12.28
N ALA A 57 6.02 0.96 -13.38
CA ALA A 57 5.05 -0.13 -13.40
C ALA A 57 5.65 -1.50 -13.04
N GLN A 58 6.97 -1.62 -13.02
CA GLN A 58 7.69 -2.88 -12.81
C GLN A 58 8.84 -2.70 -11.81
N GLY A 59 9.01 -3.66 -10.92
CA GLY A 59 10.06 -3.61 -9.91
C GLY A 59 10.04 -4.82 -9.01
N LYS A 60 10.81 -4.74 -7.92
CA LYS A 60 10.84 -5.75 -6.86
C LYS A 60 9.79 -5.42 -5.80
N ILE A 61 9.30 -6.45 -5.13
CA ILE A 61 8.44 -6.32 -3.96
C ILE A 61 9.34 -6.29 -2.71
N ALA A 62 9.05 -5.37 -1.79
CA ALA A 62 9.73 -5.28 -0.51
C ALA A 62 8.70 -5.16 0.61
N LEU A 63 9.00 -5.78 1.75
CA LEU A 63 8.30 -5.55 3.01
C LEU A 63 9.18 -4.62 3.84
N TRP A 64 8.64 -3.46 4.20
CA TRP A 64 9.37 -2.43 4.91
C TRP A 64 8.67 -2.10 6.24
N VAL A 65 9.48 -1.86 7.26
CA VAL A 65 9.06 -1.55 8.61
C VAL A 65 9.92 -0.39 9.11
N GLY A 66 9.31 0.57 9.80
CA GLY A 66 10.03 1.69 10.41
C GLY A 66 10.90 1.25 11.58
N THR A 67 11.83 2.12 11.99
CA THR A 67 12.62 1.92 13.22
C THR A 67 11.70 1.70 14.41
N GLU A 68 12.08 0.79 15.31
CA GLU A 68 11.35 0.48 16.56
C GLU A 68 9.93 -0.10 16.37
N THR A 69 9.50 -0.35 15.13
CA THR A 69 8.19 -0.97 14.87
C THR A 69 8.33 -2.49 14.84
N ILE A 70 7.55 -3.19 15.66
CA ILE A 70 7.38 -4.64 15.57
C ILE A 70 6.23 -4.91 14.59
N ALA A 71 6.54 -5.55 13.47
CA ALA A 71 5.55 -5.93 12.46
C ALA A 71 5.73 -7.38 12.03
N HIS A 72 4.61 -8.05 11.78
CA HIS A 72 4.58 -9.42 11.29
C HIS A 72 3.90 -9.44 9.92
N PHE A 73 4.46 -10.23 9.00
CA PHE A 73 3.88 -10.47 7.67
C PHE A 73 3.68 -11.97 7.50
N ALA A 74 2.54 -12.36 6.94
CA ALA A 74 2.22 -13.75 6.66
C ALA A 74 1.41 -13.86 5.36
N ASN A 75 1.43 -15.04 4.75
CA ASN A 75 0.62 -15.38 3.58
C ASN A 75 0.83 -14.48 2.35
N LEU A 76 2.06 -13.99 2.15
CA LEU A 76 2.41 -13.25 0.92
C LEU A 76 2.26 -14.19 -0.29
N ARG A 77 1.42 -13.77 -1.24
CA ARG A 77 1.23 -14.45 -2.52
C ARG A 77 1.32 -13.42 -3.64
N VAL A 78 1.99 -13.80 -4.73
CA VAL A 78 2.14 -12.98 -5.92
C VAL A 78 1.63 -13.81 -7.09
N SER A 79 0.70 -13.25 -7.85
CA SER A 79 0.12 -13.85 -9.05
C SER A 79 0.10 -12.81 -10.17
N GLN A 80 0.26 -13.27 -11.40
CA GLN A 80 0.06 -12.48 -12.61
C GLN A 80 -1.38 -12.60 -13.10
#